data_AF-A0A850CPE5-F1
#
_entry.id   AF-A0A850CPE5-F1
#
_cell.length_a   1.000
_cell.length_b   1.000
_cell.length_c   1.000
_cell.angle_alpha   90.00
_cell.angle_beta   90.00
_cell.angle_gamma   90.00
#
_symmetry.space_group_name_H-M   'P 1'
#
loop_
_entity.id
_entity.type
_entity.pdbx_description
1 polymer ?
#
loop_
_entity_poly.entity_id
_entity_poly.type
_entity_poly.pdbx_seq_one_letter_code
_entity_poly.pdbx_strand_id
1 'polypeptide(L)'
;MRGGSGLTGVAAQVALARRESPVQGAGHVRLTLALTRELPHTTAALAAGELSEWRAQIIVRETAILISGQRTLLDAEVLGGHRATVAGWGDRELARQVRAVAYRVDAASVVARAVQAQAERRVT
;
A
#
# COMPACT_ATOMS: atom_id res chain seq x y z
N MET A 1 9.85 3.46 -39.03
CA MET A 1 10.49 3.69 -37.71
C MET A 1 9.55 3.16 -36.64
N ARG A 2 9.97 2.16 -35.86
CA ARG A 2 9.11 1.48 -34.87
C ARG A 2 8.93 2.41 -33.65
N GLY A 3 7.69 2.74 -33.30
CA GLY A 3 7.35 3.53 -32.11
C GLY A 3 7.79 2.78 -30.85
N GLY A 4 8.55 3.47 -29.99
CA GLY A 4 9.09 2.90 -28.75
C GLY A 4 7.97 2.45 -27.82
N SER A 5 7.97 1.16 -27.50
CA SER A 5 7.19 0.57 -26.40
C SER A 5 7.45 1.37 -25.12
N GLY A 6 6.41 1.64 -24.33
CA GLY A 6 6.41 2.50 -23.12
C GLY A 6 7.28 2.04 -21.93
N LEU A 7 8.42 1.40 -22.20
CA LEU A 7 9.50 1.07 -21.27
C LEU A 7 10.55 2.19 -21.17
N THR A 8 10.15 3.45 -21.36
CA THR A 8 11.07 4.61 -21.53
C THR A 8 10.77 5.77 -20.56
N GLY A 9 10.31 5.48 -19.34
CA GLY A 9 10.05 6.47 -18.28
C GLY A 9 10.91 6.29 -17.03
N VAL A 10 10.59 7.01 -15.95
CA VAL A 10 11.30 6.95 -14.64
C VAL A 10 11.45 5.50 -14.13
N ALA A 11 10.43 4.65 -14.31
CA ALA A 11 10.51 3.24 -13.92
C ALA A 11 11.60 2.45 -14.65
N ALA A 12 11.84 2.75 -15.93
CA ALA A 12 12.90 2.11 -16.71
C ALA A 12 14.28 2.65 -16.33
N GLN A 13 14.38 3.94 -15.99
CA GLN A 13 15.60 4.52 -15.43
C GLN A 13 15.95 3.90 -14.08
N VAL A 14 14.96 3.70 -13.21
CA VAL A 14 15.12 3.00 -11.93
C VAL A 14 15.55 1.55 -12.14
N ALA A 15 14.89 0.82 -13.07
CA ALA A 15 15.27 -0.55 -13.41
C ALA A 15 16.73 -0.65 -13.87
N LEU A 16 17.12 0.23 -14.80
CA LEU A 16 18.48 0.28 -15.34
C LEU A 16 19.51 0.56 -14.24
N ALA A 17 19.26 1.57 -13.40
CA ALA A 17 20.14 1.94 -12.29
C ALA A 17 20.33 0.78 -11.29
N ARG A 18 19.29 -0.01 -11.07
CA ARG A 18 19.30 -1.17 -10.16
C ARG A 18 19.78 -2.47 -10.81
N ARG A 19 20.05 -2.49 -12.12
CA ARG A 19 20.35 -3.70 -12.91
C ARG A 19 19.24 -4.76 -12.82
N GLU A 20 18.00 -4.29 -12.82
CA GLU A 20 16.80 -5.11 -12.70
C GLU A 20 15.93 -5.00 -13.97
N SER A 21 14.94 -5.89 -14.11
CA SER A 21 14.00 -5.83 -15.23
C SER A 21 13.08 -4.59 -15.17
N PRO A 22 12.54 -4.11 -16.31
CA PRO A 22 11.59 -2.99 -16.31
C PRO A 22 10.35 -3.22 -15.42
N VAL A 23 9.89 -4.48 -15.31
CA VAL A 23 8.78 -4.86 -14.44
C VAL A 23 9.11 -4.64 -12.97
N GLN A 24 10.33 -5.00 -12.54
CA GLN A 24 10.80 -4.76 -11.18
C GLN A 24 10.99 -3.27 -10.90
N GLY A 25 11.57 -2.50 -11.84
CA GLY A 25 11.67 -1.04 -11.71
C GLY A 25 10.30 -0.36 -11.56
N ALA A 26 9.29 -0.79 -12.32
CA ALA A 26 7.92 -0.33 -12.13
C ALA A 26 7.35 -0.73 -10.76
N GLY A 27 7.72 -1.91 -10.26
CA GLY A 27 7.42 -2.35 -8.89
C GLY A 27 7.97 -1.40 -7.83
N HIS A 28 9.25 -1.04 -7.92
CA HIS A 28 9.91 -0.09 -7.01
C HIS A 28 9.25 1.27 -7.01
N VAL A 29 8.92 1.79 -8.19
CA VAL A 29 8.24 3.10 -8.30
C VAL A 29 6.85 3.03 -7.64
N ARG A 30 6.07 1.98 -7.89
CA ARG A 30 4.75 1.81 -7.24
C ARG A 30 4.87 1.67 -5.73
N LEU A 31 5.84 0.89 -5.26
CA LEU A 31 6.12 0.71 -3.84
C LEU A 31 6.38 2.05 -3.16
N THR A 32 7.34 2.82 -3.69
CA THR A 32 7.72 4.12 -3.13
C THR A 32 6.58 5.12 -3.16
N LEU A 33 5.78 5.16 -4.24
CA LEU A 33 4.62 6.04 -4.32
C LEU A 33 3.55 5.68 -3.28
N ALA A 34 3.26 4.40 -3.05
CA ALA A 34 2.33 3.98 -2.01
C ALA A 34 2.86 4.34 -0.61
N LEU A 35 4.13 4.04 -0.33
CA LEU A 35 4.75 4.35 0.95
C LEU A 35 4.69 5.85 1.28
N THR A 36 5.16 6.68 0.36
CA THR A 36 5.32 8.13 0.59
C THR A 36 4.01 8.90 0.59
N ARG A 37 2.98 8.43 -0.11
CA ARG A 37 1.71 9.15 -0.24
C ARG A 37 0.60 8.63 0.66
N GLU A 38 0.64 7.36 1.02
CA GLU A 38 -0.51 6.66 1.61
C GLU A 38 -0.17 5.94 2.92
N LEU A 39 1.12 5.65 3.18
CA LEU A 39 1.54 4.84 4.32
C LEU A 39 2.64 5.55 5.16
N PRO A 40 2.34 6.72 5.75
CA PRO A 40 3.32 7.52 6.49
C PRO A 40 3.92 6.79 7.71
N HIS A 41 3.14 5.99 8.45
CA HIS A 41 3.61 5.20 9.58
C HIS A 41 4.48 4.03 9.14
N THR A 42 4.13 3.35 8.04
CA THR A 42 5.00 2.33 7.43
C THR A 42 6.33 2.93 7.00
N THR A 43 6.30 4.10 6.35
CA THR A 43 7.50 4.83 5.94
C THR A 43 8.37 5.21 7.15
N ALA A 44 7.76 5.72 8.22
CA ALA A 44 8.48 6.08 9.42
C ALA A 44 9.07 4.87 10.16
N ALA A 45 8.39 3.72 10.15
CA ALA A 45 8.92 2.48 10.74
C ALA A 45 10.08 1.89 9.91
N LEU A 46 10.00 1.98 8.57
CA LEU A 46 11.10 1.63 7.68
C LEU A 46 12.32 2.53 7.91
N ALA A 47 12.11 3.85 8.00
CA ALA A 47 13.19 4.81 8.24
C ALA A 47 13.86 4.65 9.62
N ALA A 48 13.10 4.21 10.63
CA ALA A 48 13.62 3.92 11.96
C ALA A 48 14.32 2.55 12.06
N GLY A 49 14.29 1.73 11.02
CA GLY A 49 14.83 0.36 11.04
C GLY A 49 13.98 -0.65 11.81
N GLU A 50 12.75 -0.29 12.19
CA GLU A 50 11.79 -1.15 12.89
C GLU A 50 11.10 -2.13 11.91
N LEU A 51 11.09 -1.78 10.62
CA LEU A 51 10.65 -2.65 9.53
C LEU A 51 11.77 -2.80 8.50
N SER A 52 11.88 -4.01 7.93
CA SER A 52 12.69 -4.23 6.74
C SER A 52 11.95 -3.78 5.47
N GLU A 53 12.70 -3.51 4.40
CA GLU A 53 12.14 -3.20 3.08
C GLU A 53 11.16 -4.30 2.61
N TRP A 54 11.52 -5.56 2.85
CA TRP A 54 10.66 -6.71 2.52
C TRP A 54 9.31 -6.66 3.25
N ARG A 55 9.30 -6.30 4.53
CA ARG A 55 8.06 -6.17 5.31
C ARG A 55 7.22 -4.97 4.87
N ALA A 56 7.86 -3.86 4.50
CA ALA A 56 7.17 -2.73 3.88
C ALA A 56 6.50 -3.13 2.54
N GLN A 57 7.18 -3.94 1.72
CA GLN A 57 6.60 -4.49 0.49
C GLN A 57 5.41 -5.40 0.75
N ILE A 58 5.47 -6.24 1.80
CA ILE A 58 4.33 -7.06 2.23
C ILE A 58 3.14 -6.14 2.51
N ILE A 59 3.31 -5.12 3.37
CA ILE A 59 2.23 -4.20 3.72
C ILE A 59 1.61 -3.58 2.47
N VAL A 60 2.42 -2.98 1.60
CA VAL A 60 1.93 -2.33 0.36
C VAL A 60 1.18 -3.29 -0.56
N ARG A 61 1.64 -4.55 -0.67
CA ARG A 61 0.97 -5.57 -1.47
C ARG A 61 -0.37 -5.95 -0.87
N GLU A 62 -0.44 -6.18 0.44
CA GLU A 62 -1.66 -6.58 1.12
C GLU A 62 -2.72 -5.45 1.15
N THR A 63 -2.29 -4.18 1.04
CA THR A 63 -3.22 -3.04 0.92
C THR A 63 -3.59 -2.68 -0.52
N ALA A 64 -3.18 -3.48 -1.52
CA ALA A 64 -3.31 -3.11 -2.93
C ALA A 64 -4.76 -2.82 -3.38
N ILE A 65 -5.73 -3.51 -2.79
CA ILE A 65 -7.17 -3.39 -3.10
C ILE A 65 -7.81 -2.10 -2.60
N LEU A 66 -7.17 -1.40 -1.66
CA LEU A 66 -7.71 -0.22 -1.00
C LEU A 66 -7.43 1.06 -1.80
N ILE A 67 -8.34 2.03 -1.73
CA ILE A 67 -8.10 3.39 -2.22
C ILE A 67 -7.19 4.17 -1.27
N SER A 68 -6.60 5.26 -1.74
CA SER A 68 -5.60 6.06 -1.01
C SER A 68 -6.02 6.40 0.45
N GLY A 69 -7.22 6.95 0.67
CA GLY A 69 -7.67 7.29 2.02
C GLY A 69 -7.85 6.08 2.96
N GLN A 70 -8.27 4.93 2.42
CA GLN A 70 -8.39 3.69 3.18
C GLN A 70 -7.02 3.12 3.56
N ARG A 71 -6.01 3.28 2.70
CA ARG A 71 -4.64 2.87 2.99
C ARG A 71 -4.06 3.68 4.14
N THR A 72 -4.27 4.99 4.16
CA THR A 72 -3.87 5.84 5.29
C THR A 72 -4.53 5.42 6.59
N LEU A 73 -5.83 5.10 6.56
CA LEU A 73 -6.55 4.61 7.73
C LEU A 73 -5.99 3.28 8.23
N LEU A 74 -5.77 2.32 7.33
CA LEU A 74 -5.15 1.05 7.67
C LEU A 74 -3.74 1.24 8.25
N ASP A 75 -2.92 2.11 7.66
CA ASP A 75 -1.55 2.38 8.10
C ASP A 75 -1.50 2.93 9.53
N ALA A 76 -2.40 3.87 9.85
CA ALA A 76 -2.57 4.36 11.21
C ALA A 76 -3.03 3.27 12.18
N GLU A 77 -3.95 2.40 11.76
CA GLU A 77 -4.42 1.30 12.61
C GLU A 77 -3.32 0.27 12.88
N VAL A 78 -2.62 -0.18 11.83
CA VAL A 78 -1.62 -1.26 11.92
C VAL A 78 -0.32 -0.76 12.57
N LEU A 79 0.14 0.45 12.27
CA LEU A 79 1.45 0.94 12.72
C LEU A 79 1.44 2.23 13.54
N GLY A 80 0.32 2.95 13.65
CA GLY A 80 0.25 4.23 14.36
C GLY A 80 0.59 4.12 15.85
N GLY A 81 0.30 2.98 16.49
CA GLY A 81 0.66 2.70 17.89
C GLY A 81 1.11 1.26 18.17
N HIS A 82 1.15 0.41 17.16
CA HIS A 82 1.34 -1.05 17.35
C HIS A 82 2.67 -1.56 16.78
N ARG A 83 3.67 -0.68 16.61
CA ARG A 83 4.96 -1.03 16.00
C ARG A 83 5.68 -2.16 16.71
N ALA A 84 5.71 -2.14 18.05
CA ALA A 84 6.29 -3.20 18.85
C ALA A 84 5.57 -4.55 18.65
N THR A 85 4.23 -4.54 18.56
CA THR A 85 3.43 -5.73 18.26
C THR A 85 3.77 -6.27 16.87
N VAL A 86 3.86 -5.38 15.88
CA VAL A 86 4.22 -5.76 14.51
C VAL A 86 5.62 -6.38 14.46
N ALA A 87 6.60 -5.84 15.18
CA ALA A 87 7.96 -6.40 15.25
C ALA A 87 7.97 -7.85 15.78
N GLY A 88 7.02 -8.23 16.63
CA GLY A 88 6.85 -9.60 17.12
C GLY A 88 6.26 -10.60 16.11
N TRP A 89 5.70 -10.13 14.99
CA TRP A 89 5.12 -11.01 13.96
C TRP A 89 6.17 -11.51 12.98
N GLY A 90 6.09 -12.79 12.59
CA GLY A 90 6.76 -13.28 11.39
C GLY A 90 6.09 -12.78 10.10
N ASP A 91 6.77 -12.89 8.96
CA ASP A 91 6.31 -12.32 7.68
C ASP A 91 4.93 -12.84 7.22
N ARG A 92 4.65 -14.13 7.43
CA ARG A 92 3.33 -14.72 7.11
C ARG A 92 2.23 -14.15 8.00
N GLU A 93 2.55 -13.94 9.27
CA GLU A 93 1.60 -13.40 10.24
C GLU A 93 1.34 -11.92 9.95
N LEU A 94 2.40 -11.15 9.64
CA LEU A 94 2.26 -9.77 9.16
C LEU A 94 1.31 -9.70 7.95
N ALA A 95 1.55 -10.51 6.93
CA ALA A 95 0.70 -10.53 5.74
C ALA A 95 -0.76 -10.86 6.08
N ARG A 96 -0.98 -11.86 6.96
CA ARG A 96 -2.31 -12.27 7.40
C ARG A 96 -3.04 -11.15 8.15
N GLN A 97 -2.37 -10.50 9.09
CA GLN A 97 -2.95 -9.42 9.90
C GLN A 97 -3.28 -8.20 9.06
N VAL A 98 -2.36 -7.75 8.21
CA VAL A 98 -2.58 -6.60 7.32
C VAL A 98 -3.74 -6.89 6.36
N ARG A 99 -3.80 -8.08 5.78
CA ARG A 99 -4.90 -8.48 4.89
C ARG A 99 -6.24 -8.51 5.60
N ALA A 100 -6.28 -9.00 6.85
CA ALA A 100 -7.51 -9.01 7.65
C ALA A 100 -8.03 -7.58 7.91
N VAL A 101 -7.14 -6.65 8.25
CA VAL A 101 -7.48 -5.23 8.40
C VAL A 101 -7.95 -4.64 7.08
N ALA A 102 -7.25 -4.92 5.97
CA ALA A 102 -7.62 -4.43 4.65
C ALA A 102 -9.04 -4.86 4.25
N TYR A 103 -9.40 -6.13 4.44
CA TYR A 103 -10.75 -6.60 4.15
C TYR A 103 -11.82 -5.95 5.03
N ARG A 104 -11.53 -5.70 6.32
CA ARG A 104 -12.46 -5.00 7.21
C ARG A 104 -12.67 -3.54 6.76
N VAL A 105 -11.60 -2.84 6.42
CA VAL A 105 -11.64 -1.44 5.95
C VAL A 105 -12.40 -1.32 4.62
N ASP A 106 -12.16 -2.23 3.69
CA ASP A 106 -12.87 -2.27 2.42
C ASP A 106 -14.37 -2.49 2.62
N ALA A 107 -14.74 -3.51 3.40
CA ALA A 107 -16.13 -3.83 3.70
C ALA A 107 -16.87 -2.66 4.37
N ALA A 108 -16.25 -2.00 5.36
CA ALA A 108 -16.83 -0.84 6.03
C ALA A 108 -17.10 0.31 5.03
N SER A 109 -16.22 0.49 4.05
CA SER A 109 -16.35 1.55 3.05
C SER A 109 -17.40 1.25 1.98
N VAL A 110 -17.61 -0.03 1.64
CA VAL A 110 -18.72 -0.46 0.77
C VAL A 110 -20.05 -0.16 1.45
N VAL A 111 -20.20 -0.49 2.74
CA VAL A 111 -21.41 -0.19 3.52
C VAL A 111 -21.66 1.31 3.61
N ALA A 112 -20.64 2.11 3.93
CA ALA A 112 -20.77 3.56 4.01
C ALA A 112 -21.24 4.18 2.69
N ARG A 113 -20.69 3.73 1.55
CA ARG A 113 -21.12 4.18 0.22
C ARG A 113 -22.56 3.77 -0.10
N ALA A 114 -22.99 2.58 0.30
CA ALA A 114 -24.38 2.13 0.09
C ALA A 114 -25.38 2.99 0.88
N VAL A 115 -25.06 3.33 2.14
CA VAL A 115 -25.87 4.23 2.98
C VAL A 115 -25.96 5.62 2.35
N GLN A 116 -24.82 6.17 1.91
CA GLN A 116 -24.78 7.48 1.26
C GLN A 116 -25.61 7.51 -0.03
N ALA A 117 -25.49 6.49 -0.88
CA ALA A 117 -26.28 6.36 -2.12
C ALA A 117 -27.78 6.17 -1.86
N GLN A 118 -28.18 5.66 -0.70
CA GLN A 118 -29.59 5.60 -0.30
C GLN A 118 -30.10 6.98 0.18
N ALA A 119 -29.28 7.74 0.90
CA ALA A 119 -29.61 9.09 1.34
C ALA A 119 -29.74 10.07 0.15
N GLU A 120 -28.85 9.99 -0.82
CA GLU A 120 -28.85 10.84 -2.03
C GLU A 120 -30.01 10.55 -2.99
N ARG A 121 -30.56 9.33 -2.98
CA ARG A 121 -31.75 8.97 -3.78
C ARG A 121 -33.07 9.48 -3.21
N ARG A 122 -33.05 10.11 -2.04
CA ARG A 122 -34.25 10.69 -1.43
C ARG A 122 -34.47 12.10 -1.96
N VAL A 123 -35.04 12.18 -3.16
CA VAL A 123 -35.67 13.41 -3.66
C VAL A 123 -37.00 13.57 -2.92
N THR A 124 -37.12 14.60 -2.08
CA THR A 124 -38.39 15.04 -1.48
C THR A 124 -39.15 15.93 -2.44
#